data_AF-A0A3A4NIH0-F1
#
_entry.id   AF-A0A3A4NIH0-F1
#
_cell.length_a   1.000
_cell.length_b   1.000
_cell.length_c   1.000
_cell.angle_alpha   90.00
_cell.angle_beta   90.00
_cell.angle_gamma   90.00
#
_symmetry.space_group_name_H-M   'P 1'
#
loop_
_entity.id
_entity.type
_entity.pdbx_description
1 polymer ?
#
loop_
_entity_poly.entity_id
_entity_poly.type
_entity_poly.pdbx_seq_one_letter_code
_entity_poly.pdbx_strand_id
1 'polypeptide(L)'
;MKIDQPANGGGTDTGPNPLQVQLASLAGCVGTIARIVANRQKLTLRKMTVDVEADINTDYLLGKTREGRAGFQTIRVRVNIDADMTREEKEKFIHEVDARCPISENLKNGTPMEIVVE
;
A
#
# COMPACT_ATOMS: atom_id res chain seq x y z
N MET A 1 -13.44 6.52 11.55
CA MET A 1 -12.00 6.81 11.37
C MET A 1 -11.85 8.29 11.11
N LYS A 2 -11.00 8.99 11.86
CA LYS A 2 -10.63 10.37 11.55
C LYS A 2 -9.36 10.32 10.69
N ILE A 3 -9.37 11.02 9.56
CA ILE A 3 -8.20 11.21 8.70
C ILE A 3 -7.76 12.66 8.93
N ASP A 4 -6.50 12.86 9.29
CA ASP A 4 -6.01 14.15 9.77
C ASP A 4 -4.54 14.38 9.35
N GLN A 5 -4.11 15.62 9.37
CA GLN A 5 -2.70 15.96 9.18
C GLN A 5 -2.02 16.13 10.55
N PRO A 6 -0.68 15.95 10.63
CA PRO A 6 0.05 16.37 11.81
C PRO A 6 -0.07 17.89 12.00
N ALA A 7 0.18 18.38 13.22
CA ALA A 7 0.06 19.81 13.54
C ALA A 7 0.95 20.69 12.64
N ASN A 8 2.16 20.25 12.32
CA ASN A 8 3.06 20.95 11.39
C ASN A 8 2.62 20.87 9.92
N GLY A 9 1.66 20.01 9.59
CA GLY A 9 0.99 19.91 8.29
C GLY A 9 -0.38 20.59 8.26
N GLY A 10 -0.73 21.36 9.30
CA GLY A 10 -1.97 22.14 9.38
C GLY A 10 -3.19 21.37 9.91
N GLY A 11 -3.00 20.15 10.44
CA GLY A 11 -4.07 19.37 11.06
C GLY A 11 -4.06 19.41 12.59
N THR A 12 -4.81 18.48 13.20
CA THR A 12 -4.91 18.35 14.66
C THR A 12 -4.20 17.12 15.24
N ASP A 13 -3.48 16.36 14.40
CA ASP A 13 -2.75 15.14 14.76
C ASP A 13 -3.60 14.09 15.51
N THR A 14 -4.86 13.96 15.12
CA THR A 14 -5.84 13.06 15.78
C THR A 14 -6.11 11.78 15.01
N GLY A 15 -5.38 11.54 13.92
CA GLY A 15 -5.52 10.37 13.06
C GLY A 15 -4.47 10.34 11.96
N PRO A 16 -4.37 9.22 11.22
CA PRO A 16 -3.43 9.11 10.11
C PRO A 16 -3.81 10.07 8.98
N ASN A 17 -2.80 10.51 8.23
CA ASN A 17 -3.01 11.32 7.04
C ASN A 17 -3.52 10.45 5.86
N PRO A 18 -4.10 11.06 4.82
CA PRO A 18 -4.68 10.32 3.70
C PRO A 18 -3.69 9.35 3.01
N LEU A 19 -2.41 9.74 2.91
CA LEU A 19 -1.37 8.90 2.31
C LEU A 19 -1.06 7.69 3.19
N GLN A 20 -0.98 7.86 4.51
CA GLN A 20 -0.83 6.75 5.45
C GLN A 20 -2.02 5.79 5.38
N VAL A 21 -3.24 6.30 5.23
CA VAL A 21 -4.43 5.45 5.03
C VAL A 21 -4.34 4.67 3.73
N GLN A 22 -3.84 5.28 2.64
CA GLN A 22 -3.61 4.58 1.38
C GLN A 22 -2.56 3.47 1.50
N LEU A 23 -1.44 3.70 2.20
CA LEU A 23 -0.43 2.65 2.46
C LEU A 23 -1.00 1.53 3.35
N ALA A 24 -1.79 1.87 4.37
CA ALA A 24 -2.48 0.90 5.21
C ALA A 24 -3.49 0.06 4.39
N SER A 25 -4.19 0.69 3.44
CA SER A 25 -5.07 -0.01 2.50
C SER A 25 -4.31 -1.00 1.61
N LEU A 26 -3.10 -0.64 1.16
CA LEU A 26 -2.24 -1.57 0.40
C LEU A 26 -1.83 -2.76 1.28
N ALA A 27 -1.36 -2.53 2.50
CA ALA A 27 -1.00 -3.59 3.44
C ALA A 27 -2.18 -4.55 3.71
N GLY A 28 -3.36 -3.97 3.96
CA GLY A 28 -4.60 -4.72 4.17
C GLY A 28 -5.03 -5.54 2.96
N CYS A 29 -4.90 -4.98 1.75
CA CYS A 29 -5.17 -5.71 0.50
C CYS A 29 -4.23 -6.90 0.34
N VAL A 30 -2.92 -6.70 0.48
CA VAL A 30 -1.92 -7.77 0.38
C VAL A 30 -2.21 -8.89 1.37
N GLY A 31 -2.48 -8.56 2.65
CA GLY A 31 -2.82 -9.56 3.66
C GLY A 31 -4.13 -10.31 3.37
N THR A 32 -5.15 -9.60 2.88
CA THR A 32 -6.45 -10.19 2.52
C THR A 32 -6.30 -11.17 1.36
N ILE A 33 -5.63 -10.75 0.28
CA ILE A 33 -5.40 -11.61 -0.88
C ILE A 33 -4.51 -12.80 -0.51
N ALA A 34 -3.48 -12.61 0.32
CA ALA A 34 -2.67 -13.72 0.82
C ALA A 34 -3.50 -14.79 1.53
N ARG A 35 -4.44 -14.39 2.39
CA ARG A 35 -5.37 -15.34 3.03
C ARG A 35 -6.22 -16.08 1.98
N ILE A 36 -6.72 -15.38 0.98
CA ILE A 36 -7.54 -15.97 -0.09
C ILE A 36 -6.73 -16.98 -0.92
N VAL A 37 -5.51 -16.62 -1.33
CA VAL A 37 -4.59 -17.50 -2.09
C VAL A 37 -4.26 -18.74 -1.26
N ALA A 38 -3.86 -18.56 0.00
CA ALA A 38 -3.50 -19.66 0.89
C ALA A 38 -4.67 -20.65 1.08
N ASN A 39 -5.88 -20.14 1.33
CA ASN A 39 -7.06 -20.98 1.49
C ASN A 39 -7.38 -21.78 0.22
N ARG A 40 -7.30 -21.16 -0.96
CA ARG A 40 -7.57 -21.85 -2.24
C ARG A 40 -6.55 -22.95 -2.54
N GLN A 41 -5.29 -22.73 -2.19
CA GLN A 41 -4.20 -23.68 -2.39
C GLN A 41 -4.06 -24.68 -1.22
N LYS A 42 -4.92 -24.58 -0.20
CA LYS A 42 -4.88 -25.40 1.02
C LYS A 42 -3.53 -25.30 1.76
N LEU A 43 -2.92 -24.12 1.73
CA LEU A 43 -1.67 -23.80 2.41
C LEU A 43 -1.93 -23.33 3.84
N THR A 44 -1.16 -23.85 4.79
CA THR A 44 -1.22 -23.40 6.19
C THR A 44 -0.39 -22.12 6.36
N LEU A 45 -1.04 -20.97 6.27
CA LEU A 45 -0.44 -19.67 6.58
C LEU A 45 -0.67 -19.29 8.05
N ARG A 46 0.32 -19.55 8.91
CA ARG A 46 0.22 -19.31 10.37
C ARG A 46 0.20 -17.82 10.69
N LYS A 47 1.16 -17.06 10.16
CA LYS A 47 1.28 -15.62 10.37
C LYS A 47 1.86 -14.95 9.14
N MET A 48 1.42 -13.71 8.90
CA MET A 48 2.00 -12.83 7.90
C MET A 48 2.03 -11.41 8.44
N THR A 49 3.14 -10.70 8.27
CA THR A 49 3.22 -9.26 8.52
C THR A 49 3.55 -8.55 7.22
N VAL A 50 2.96 -7.37 7.02
CA VAL A 50 3.13 -6.56 5.82
C VAL A 50 3.46 -5.15 6.28
N ASP A 51 4.69 -4.72 6.02
CA ASP A 51 5.18 -3.39 6.32
C ASP A 51 5.26 -2.60 5.01
N VAL A 52 4.68 -1.40 5.00
CA VAL A 52 4.60 -0.56 3.80
C VAL A 52 5.14 0.83 4.13
N GLU A 53 6.09 1.29 3.33
CA GLU A 53 6.66 2.63 3.39
C GLU A 53 6.69 3.25 2.00
N ALA A 54 6.69 4.58 1.92
CA ALA A 54 6.79 5.29 0.65
C ALA A 54 7.45 6.65 0.79
N ASP A 55 8.11 7.09 -0.28
CA ASP A 55 8.70 8.43 -0.37
C ASP A 55 7.73 9.40 -1.05
N ILE A 56 7.75 10.65 -0.61
CA ILE A 56 6.98 11.76 -1.19
C ILE A 56 7.87 12.97 -1.43
N ASN A 57 7.55 13.76 -2.45
CA ASN A 57 8.16 15.07 -2.65
C ASN A 57 7.23 16.16 -2.10
N THR A 58 7.51 16.63 -0.89
CA THR A 58 6.71 17.67 -0.24
C THR A 58 6.80 19.02 -0.93
N ASP A 59 7.91 19.32 -1.62
CA ASP A 59 8.05 20.60 -2.33
C ASP A 59 7.12 20.64 -3.56
N TYR A 60 6.92 19.53 -4.25
CA TYR A 60 5.94 19.45 -5.32
C TYR A 60 4.51 19.57 -4.76
N LEU A 61 4.20 18.81 -3.70
CA LEU A 61 2.90 18.87 -3.03
C LEU A 61 2.51 20.29 -2.58
N LEU A 62 3.49 21.05 -2.07
CA LEU A 62 3.30 22.43 -1.59
C LEU A 62 3.49 23.49 -2.68
N GLY A 63 3.67 23.09 -3.95
CA GLY A 63 3.80 24.00 -5.09
C GLY A 63 5.12 24.80 -5.13
N LYS A 64 6.13 24.41 -4.36
CA LYS A 64 7.46 25.04 -4.34
C LYS A 64 8.33 24.62 -5.54
N THR A 65 8.00 23.51 -6.19
CA THR A 65 8.64 23.06 -7.44
C THR A 65 7.61 22.50 -8.42
N ARG A 66 7.97 22.49 -9.70
CA ARG A 66 7.24 21.80 -10.78
C ARG A 66 7.94 20.52 -11.25
N GLU A 67 9.12 20.22 -10.71
CA GLU A 67 9.88 19.02 -11.06
C GLU A 67 9.43 17.82 -10.22
N GLY A 68 9.13 16.70 -10.88
CA GLY A 68 8.65 15.47 -10.23
C GLY A 68 7.14 15.31 -10.26
N ARG A 69 6.58 14.69 -9.20
CA ARG A 69 5.14 14.41 -9.05
C ARG A 69 4.68 14.54 -7.60
N ALA A 70 3.39 14.83 -7.40
CA ALA A 70 2.79 14.96 -6.05
C ALA A 70 2.61 13.62 -5.31
N GLY A 71 2.40 12.53 -6.05
CA GLY A 71 2.18 11.20 -5.49
C GLY A 71 3.44 10.55 -4.93
N PHE A 72 3.31 9.29 -4.52
CA PHE A 72 4.45 8.47 -4.09
C PHE A 72 5.52 8.38 -5.19
N GLN A 73 6.78 8.53 -4.81
CA GLN A 73 7.93 8.34 -5.70
C GLN A 73 8.25 6.85 -5.82
N THR A 74 8.34 6.17 -4.67
CA THR A 74 8.57 4.74 -4.56
C THR A 74 7.79 4.23 -3.37
N ILE A 75 7.08 3.11 -3.54
CA ILE A 75 6.47 2.35 -2.45
C ILE A 75 7.29 1.07 -2.25
N ARG A 76 7.61 0.73 -1.00
CA ARG A 76 8.31 -0.51 -0.65
C ARG A 76 7.42 -1.32 0.27
N VAL A 77 7.11 -2.54 -0.15
CA VAL A 77 6.31 -3.50 0.62
C VAL A 77 7.23 -4.62 1.09
N ARG A 78 7.36 -4.79 2.40
CA ARG A 78 8.12 -5.89 3.01
C ARG A 78 7.16 -6.86 3.65
N VAL A 79 7.35 -8.14 3.36
CA VAL A 79 6.46 -9.19 3.83
C VAL A 79 7.25 -10.26 4.56
N ASN A 80 6.81 -10.59 5.77
CA ASN A 80 7.28 -11.75 6.51
C ASN A 80 6.18 -12.80 6.51
N ILE A 81 6.52 -14.04 6.13
CA ILE A 81 5.57 -15.15 6.00
C ILE A 81 6.04 -16.31 6.88
N ASP A 82 5.22 -16.68 7.85
CA ASP A 82 5.34 -17.90 8.63
C ASP A 82 4.36 -18.96 8.09
N ALA A 83 4.92 -19.92 7.35
CA ALA A 83 4.23 -21.04 6.71
C ALA A 83 5.26 -22.12 6.36
N ASP A 84 4.77 -23.35 6.11
CA ASP A 84 5.58 -24.49 5.69
C ASP A 84 5.88 -24.41 4.18
N MET A 85 6.65 -23.38 3.83
CA MET A 85 7.06 -23.06 2.47
C MET A 85 8.56 -22.80 2.43
N THR A 86 9.23 -23.23 1.36
CA THR A 86 10.60 -22.80 1.05
C THR A 86 10.63 -21.31 0.74
N ARG A 87 11.84 -20.75 0.61
CA ARG A 87 12.00 -19.34 0.22
C ARG A 87 11.38 -19.07 -1.15
N GLU A 88 11.62 -19.96 -2.11
CA GLU A 88 11.15 -19.88 -3.48
C GLU A 88 9.62 -20.00 -3.56
N GLU A 89 9.03 -20.86 -2.72
CA GLU A 89 7.56 -20.98 -2.61
C GLU A 89 6.93 -19.71 -2.04
N LYS A 90 7.55 -19.10 -1.01
CA LYS A 90 7.10 -17.81 -0.47
C LYS A 90 7.18 -16.69 -1.50
N GLU A 91 8.22 -16.68 -2.34
CA GLU A 91 8.38 -15.71 -3.42
C GLU A 91 7.31 -15.89 -4.51
N LYS A 92 7.05 -17.13 -4.93
CA LYS A 92 5.96 -17.43 -5.88
C LYS A 92 4.60 -17.03 -5.31
N PHE A 93 4.35 -17.38 -4.05
CA PHE A 93 3.12 -17.04 -3.34
C PHE A 93 2.90 -15.52 -3.31
N ILE A 94 3.90 -14.73 -2.92
CA ILE A 94 3.72 -13.27 -2.82
C ILE A 94 3.58 -12.61 -4.19
N HIS A 95 4.20 -13.14 -5.25
CA HIS A 95 3.98 -12.67 -6.61
C HIS A 95 2.54 -12.92 -7.09
N GLU A 96 1.95 -14.07 -6.75
CA GLU A 96 0.52 -14.32 -7.06
C GLU A 96 -0.39 -13.36 -6.28
N VAL A 97 -0.08 -13.12 -5.00
CA VAL A 97 -0.83 -12.17 -4.16
C VAL A 97 -0.78 -10.77 -4.75
N ASP A 98 0.40 -10.31 -5.13
CA ASP A 98 0.62 -9.01 -5.75
C ASP A 98 -0.14 -8.86 -7.07
N ALA A 99 -0.07 -9.87 -7.94
CA ALA A 99 -0.80 -9.89 -9.21
C ALA A 99 -2.33 -9.87 -9.06
N ARG A 100 -2.85 -10.20 -7.88
CA ARG A 100 -4.29 -10.28 -7.58
C ARG A 100 -4.78 -9.19 -6.63
N CYS A 101 -3.90 -8.34 -6.10
CA CYS A 101 -4.29 -7.27 -5.18
C CYS A 101 -4.79 -6.04 -5.95
N PRO A 102 -6.08 -5.67 -5.84
CA PRO A 102 -6.61 -4.51 -6.56
C PRO A 102 -5.94 -3.19 -6.18
N ILE A 103 -5.51 -3.04 -4.92
CA ILE A 103 -4.82 -1.82 -4.47
C ILE A 103 -3.41 -1.74 -5.08
N SER A 104 -2.69 -2.87 -5.17
CA SER A 104 -1.39 -2.90 -5.85
C SER A 104 -1.54 -2.56 -7.34
N GLU A 105 -2.57 -3.11 -7.98
CA GLU A 105 -2.90 -2.84 -9.38
C GLU A 105 -3.21 -1.36 -9.62
N ASN A 106 -4.13 -0.76 -8.85
CA ASN A 106 -4.47 0.67 -8.92
C ASN A 106 -3.26 1.60 -8.70
N LEU A 107 -2.26 1.16 -7.93
CA LEU A 107 -1.05 1.95 -7.64
C LEU A 107 0.03 1.81 -8.71
N LYS A 108 0.13 0.62 -9.33
CA LYS A 108 1.10 0.34 -10.39
C LYS A 108 0.64 0.89 -11.75
N ASN A 109 -0.67 0.93 -11.95
CA ASN A 109 -1.27 1.33 -13.21
C ASN A 109 -2.01 2.67 -13.05
N GLY A 110 -1.98 3.49 -14.11
CA GLY A 110 -2.75 4.72 -14.14
C GLY A 110 -4.24 4.42 -14.29
N THR A 111 -4.97 4.39 -13.18
CA THR A 111 -6.44 4.33 -13.22
C THR A 111 -6.96 5.69 -13.69
N PRO A 112 -7.75 5.77 -14.77
CA PRO A 112 -8.34 7.03 -15.21
C PRO A 112 -9.22 7.63 -14.11
N MET A 113 -9.05 8.93 -13.86
CA MET A 113 -9.85 9.69 -12.90
C MET A 113 -10.29 11.01 -13.53
N GLU A 114 -11.54 11.36 -13.32
CA GLU A 114 -12.11 12.65 -13.75
C GLU A 114 -12.48 13.45 -12.49
N ILE A 115 -12.04 14.71 -12.46
CA ILE A 115 -12.39 15.66 -11.40
C ILE A 115 -13.20 16.75 -12.06
N VAL A 116 -14.47 16.85 -11.69
CA VAL A 116 -15.41 17.86 -12.21
C VAL A 116 -15.80 18.82 -11.09
N VAL A 117 -16.02 20.08 -11.45
CA VAL A 117 -16.61 21.09 -10.56
C VAL A 117 -18.08 21.20 -10.95
N GLU A 118 -18.96 21.10 -9.95
CA GLU A 118 -20.40 21.37 -10.10
C GLU A 118 -20.72 22.85 -9.81
#